data_AF-A0A1C4FF13-F1
#
_entry.id   AF-A0A1C4FF13-F1
#
_cell.length_a   1.000
_cell.length_b   1.000
_cell.length_c   1.000
_cell.angle_alpha   90.00
_cell.angle_beta   90.00
_cell.angle_gamma   90.00
#
_symmetry.space_group_name_H-M   'P 1'
#
loop_
_entity.id
_entity.type
_entity.pdbx_description
1 polymer ?
#
loop_
_entity_poly.entity_id
_entity_poly.type
_entity_poly.pdbx_seq_one_letter_code
_entity_poly.pdbx_strand_id
1 'polypeptide(L)'
;MTVNSIRTQIELVLDELPVSEKKIAQYVLSHTKEVTQMTIHQLAKEAEASSAAVVRFCRSLGVTGFPDLKARLYAEIKHIHHVGYFDIEPDEKVQSVIDKTLSNTVQTLHDTVGQLETKSIEKQSNF
;
A
#
# COMPACT_ATOMS: atom_id res chain seq x y z
N MET A 1 -5.66 13.64 -8.24
CA MET A 1 -6.40 12.47 -7.72
C MET A 1 -5.71 12.05 -6.44
N THR A 2 -6.41 12.13 -5.30
CA THR A 2 -5.88 11.73 -3.99
C THR A 2 -5.55 10.24 -4.02
N VAL A 3 -4.26 9.90 -3.99
CA VAL A 3 -3.79 8.52 -3.88
C VAL A 3 -3.92 8.10 -2.42
N ASN A 4 -5.13 7.81 -1.97
CA ASN A 4 -5.31 7.12 -0.69
C ASN A 4 -4.93 5.66 -0.91
N SER A 5 -3.78 5.26 -0.39
CA SER A 5 -3.29 3.87 -0.39
C SER A 5 -4.38 2.92 0.12
N ILE A 6 -4.64 1.83 -0.62
CA ILE A 6 -5.65 0.85 -0.22
C ILE A 6 -5.21 0.12 1.05
N ARG A 7 -3.90 -0.07 1.22
CA ARG A 7 -3.30 -0.56 2.48
C ARG A 7 -3.68 0.32 3.67
N THR A 8 -3.55 1.64 3.53
CA THR A 8 -3.90 2.60 4.60
C THR A 8 -5.39 2.54 4.92
N GLN A 9 -6.26 2.40 3.92
CA GLN A 9 -7.70 2.24 4.14
C GLN A 9 -8.02 0.96 4.91
N ILE A 10 -7.35 -0.14 4.59
CA ILE A 10 -7.51 -1.42 5.31
C ILE A 10 -7.06 -1.27 6.77
N GLU A 11 -5.92 -0.62 7.01
CA GLU A 11 -5.39 -0.38 8.36
C GLU A 11 -6.35 0.49 9.19
N LEU A 12 -6.94 1.53 8.59
CA LEU A 12 -7.83 2.46 9.28
C LEU A 12 -9.11 1.80 9.80
N VAL A 13 -9.69 0.86 9.04
CA VAL A 13 -10.96 0.20 9.42
C VAL A 13 -10.75 -1.12 10.18
N LEU A 14 -9.49 -1.57 10.35
CA LEU A 14 -9.15 -2.93 10.78
C LEU A 14 -9.80 -3.34 12.11
N ASP A 15 -9.94 -2.40 13.04
CA ASP A 15 -10.51 -2.66 14.36
C ASP A 15 -12.04 -2.62 14.39
N GLU A 16 -12.67 -2.04 13.38
CA GLU A 16 -14.12 -1.98 13.22
C GLU A 16 -14.67 -3.17 12.42
N LEU A 17 -13.79 -3.92 11.74
CA LEU A 17 -14.18 -5.06 10.91
C LEU A 17 -14.70 -6.24 11.74
N PRO A 18 -15.79 -6.90 11.31
CA PRO A 18 -16.19 -8.19 11.86
C PRO A 18 -15.08 -9.23 11.77
N VAL A 19 -15.08 -10.22 12.67
CA VAL A 19 -14.01 -11.26 12.78
C VAL A 19 -13.64 -11.89 11.43
N SER A 20 -14.63 -12.26 10.62
CA SER A 20 -14.37 -12.87 9.30
C SER A 20 -13.69 -11.92 8.32
N GLU A 21 -14.00 -10.63 8.38
CA GLU A 21 -13.43 -9.61 7.51
C GLU A 21 -12.05 -9.18 8.01
N LYS A 22 -11.83 -9.17 9.33
CA LYS A 22 -10.53 -8.91 9.94
C LYS A 22 -9.50 -9.97 9.54
N LYS A 23 -9.87 -11.25 9.50
CA LYS A 23 -9.01 -12.32 8.96
C LYS A 23 -8.60 -12.06 7.51
N ILE A 24 -9.55 -11.63 6.67
CA ILE A 24 -9.29 -11.29 5.27
C ILE A 24 -8.35 -10.09 5.17
N ALA A 25 -8.63 -9.02 5.93
CA ALA A 25 -7.81 -7.81 5.97
C ALA A 25 -6.35 -8.14 6.34
N GLN A 26 -6.15 -8.92 7.40
CA GLN A 26 -4.82 -9.35 7.84
C GLN A 26 -4.10 -10.16 6.75
N TYR A 27 -4.80 -11.13 6.13
CA TYR A 27 -4.20 -11.90 5.05
C TYR A 27 -3.80 -11.02 3.86
N VAL A 28 -4.64 -10.06 3.47
CA VAL A 28 -4.37 -9.11 2.38
C VAL A 28 -3.16 -8.23 2.70
N LEU A 29 -3.03 -7.75 3.93
CA LEU A 29 -1.89 -6.92 4.37
C LEU A 29 -0.57 -7.70 4.40
N SER A 30 -0.61 -8.98 4.79
CA SER A 30 0.58 -9.83 4.87
C SER A 30 1.00 -10.43 3.51
N HIS A 31 0.05 -10.68 2.61
CA HIS A 31 0.27 -11.41 1.34
C HIS A 31 -0.20 -10.60 0.11
N THR A 32 -0.03 -9.27 0.16
CA THR A 32 -0.58 -8.34 -0.85
C THR A 32 -0.28 -8.75 -2.29
N LYS A 33 0.97 -9.13 -2.58
CA LYS A 33 1.39 -9.54 -3.93
C LYS A 33 0.67 -10.80 -4.40
N GLU A 34 0.53 -11.80 -3.54
CA GLU A 34 -0.13 -13.06 -3.85
C GLU A 34 -1.63 -12.85 -4.10
N VAL A 35 -2.28 -12.02 -3.28
CA VAL A 35 -3.71 -11.68 -3.42
C VAL A 35 -4.03 -11.11 -4.80
N THR A 36 -3.12 -10.34 -5.42
CA THR A 36 -3.36 -9.81 -6.79
C THR A 36 -3.56 -10.91 -7.84
N GLN A 37 -3.04 -12.11 -7.59
CA GLN A 37 -3.14 -13.27 -8.48
C GLN A 37 -4.23 -14.27 -8.06
N MET A 38 -4.86 -14.07 -6.90
CA MET A 38 -5.89 -14.98 -6.39
C MET A 38 -7.26 -14.75 -7.02
N THR A 39 -8.07 -15.80 -6.99
CA THR A 39 -9.53 -15.75 -7.10
C THR A 39 -10.15 -15.44 -5.73
N ILE A 40 -11.42 -15.02 -5.74
CA ILE A 40 -12.15 -14.74 -4.49
C ILE A 40 -12.26 -15.99 -3.59
N HIS A 41 -12.33 -17.19 -4.19
CA HIS A 41 -12.41 -18.45 -3.46
C HIS A 41 -11.08 -18.82 -2.82
N GLN A 42 -9.95 -18.56 -3.49
CA GLN A 42 -8.62 -18.78 -2.91
C GLN A 42 -8.38 -17.84 -1.73
N LEU A 43 -8.65 -16.53 -1.88
CA LEU A 43 -8.52 -15.59 -0.77
C LEU A 43 -9.42 -16.00 0.42
N ALA A 44 -10.67 -16.37 0.14
CA ALA A 44 -11.57 -16.85 1.19
C ALA A 44 -10.99 -18.07 1.92
N LYS A 45 -10.46 -19.05 1.18
CA LYS A 45 -9.86 -20.26 1.75
C LYS A 45 -8.65 -19.93 2.63
N GLU A 46 -7.69 -19.17 2.11
CA GLU A 46 -6.44 -18.85 2.80
C GLU A 46 -6.67 -17.95 4.02
N ALA A 47 -7.68 -17.07 3.97
CA ALA A 47 -8.10 -16.25 5.10
C ALA A 47 -9.05 -16.98 6.08
N GLU A 48 -9.31 -18.28 5.89
CA GLU A 48 -10.28 -19.07 6.67
C GLU A 48 -11.65 -18.39 6.81
N ALA A 49 -12.15 -17.87 5.68
CA ALA A 49 -13.39 -17.13 5.57
C ALA A 49 -14.25 -17.65 4.41
N SER A 50 -15.44 -17.08 4.22
CA SER A 50 -16.30 -17.38 3.08
C SER A 50 -16.12 -16.36 1.96
N SER A 51 -16.39 -16.74 0.71
CA SER A 51 -16.38 -15.78 -0.41
C SER A 51 -17.39 -14.65 -0.21
N ALA A 52 -18.51 -14.91 0.49
CA ALA A 52 -19.44 -13.88 0.91
C ALA A 52 -18.84 -12.88 1.91
N ALA A 53 -17.96 -13.33 2.82
CA ALA A 53 -17.21 -12.43 3.71
C ALA A 53 -16.22 -11.56 2.93
N VAL A 54 -15.58 -12.09 1.88
CA VAL A 54 -14.71 -11.28 1.00
C VAL A 54 -15.51 -10.20 0.28
N VAL A 55 -16.72 -10.50 -0.19
CA VAL A 55 -17.60 -9.48 -0.79
C VAL A 55 -17.99 -8.40 0.23
N ARG A 56 -18.33 -8.78 1.46
CA ARG A 56 -18.64 -7.80 2.51
C ARG A 56 -17.43 -6.95 2.88
N PHE A 57 -16.25 -7.55 3.05
CA PHE A 57 -15.00 -6.84 3.27
C PHE A 57 -14.73 -5.78 2.19
N CYS A 58 -14.93 -6.13 0.90
CA CYS A 58 -14.82 -5.16 -0.20
C CYS A 58 -15.78 -3.97 -0.02
N ARG A 59 -17.03 -4.22 0.43
CA ARG A 59 -17.99 -3.15 0.72
C ARG A 59 -17.60 -2.31 1.92
N SER A 60 -17.08 -2.92 2.98
CA SER A 60 -16.56 -2.24 4.17
C SER A 60 -15.42 -1.27 3.83
N LEU A 61 -14.62 -1.58 2.80
CA LEU A 61 -13.58 -0.70 2.25
C LEU A 61 -14.09 0.35 1.25
N GLY A 62 -15.38 0.33 0.89
CA GLY A 62 -15.93 1.21 -0.14
C GLY A 62 -15.43 0.89 -1.56
N VAL A 63 -14.91 -0.32 -1.81
CA VAL A 63 -14.54 -0.77 -3.15
C VAL A 63 -15.69 -1.56 -3.78
N THR A 64 -15.78 -1.53 -5.11
CA THR A 64 -16.92 -2.09 -5.85
C THR A 64 -16.96 -3.63 -5.87
N GLY A 65 -15.85 -4.28 -5.51
CA GLY A 65 -15.74 -5.73 -5.36
C GLY A 65 -14.29 -6.21 -5.38
N PHE A 66 -14.13 -7.54 -5.38
CA PHE A 66 -12.80 -8.15 -5.35
C PHE A 66 -11.90 -7.79 -6.54
N PRO A 67 -12.40 -7.67 -7.80
CA PRO A 67 -11.58 -7.19 -8.90
C PRO A 67 -11.03 -5.77 -8.71
N ASP A 68 -11.83 -4.85 -8.16
CA ASP A 68 -11.43 -3.48 -7.85
C ASP A 68 -10.39 -3.44 -6.72
N LEU A 69 -10.59 -4.24 -5.66
CA LEU A 69 -9.58 -4.44 -4.62
C LEU A 69 -8.23 -4.87 -5.22
N LYS A 70 -8.22 -5.88 -6.10
CA LYS A 70 -6.99 -6.35 -6.75
C LYS A 70 -6.34 -5.28 -7.63
N ALA A 71 -7.13 -4.50 -8.37
CA ALA A 71 -6.62 -3.42 -9.20
C ALA A 71 -5.92 -2.35 -8.36
N ARG A 72 -6.49 -1.98 -7.20
CA ARG A 72 -5.89 -1.02 -6.27
C ARG A 72 -4.62 -1.55 -5.62
N LEU A 73 -4.63 -2.81 -5.17
CA LEU A 73 -3.43 -3.47 -4.63
C LEU A 73 -2.32 -3.54 -5.69
N TYR A 74 -2.66 -3.84 -6.94
CA TYR A 74 -1.70 -3.88 -8.04
C TYR A 74 -1.09 -2.52 -8.36
N ALA A 75 -1.90 -1.46 -8.36
CA ALA A 75 -1.41 -0.09 -8.52
C ALA A 75 -0.43 0.28 -7.39
N GLU A 76 -0.75 -0.08 -6.15
CA GLU A 76 0.11 0.18 -4.99
C GLU A 76 1.46 -0.56 -5.08
N ILE A 77 1.46 -1.84 -5.47
CA ILE A 77 2.70 -2.60 -5.70
C ILE A 77 3.56 -1.93 -6.79
N LYS A 78 2.96 -1.46 -7.89
CA LYS A 78 3.71 -0.78 -8.96
C LYS A 78 4.39 0.50 -8.49
N HIS A 79 3.74 1.28 -7.63
CA HIS A 79 4.34 2.47 -7.04
C HIS A 79 5.49 2.13 -6.07
N ILE A 80 5.42 1.00 -5.36
CA ILE A 80 6.52 0.52 -4.47
C ILE A 80 7.77 0.10 -5.26
N HIS A 81 7.66 -0.26 -6.55
CA HIS A 81 8.82 -0.70 -7.33
C HIS A 81 9.75 0.43 -7.81
N HIS A 82 9.42 1.69 -7.52
CA HIS A 82 10.26 2.85 -7.83
C HIS A 82 10.83 3.41 -6.53
N VAL A 83 11.75 2.64 -5.91
CA VAL A 83 12.56 3.13 -4.78
C VAL A 83 13.99 3.19 -5.26
N GLY A 84 14.59 4.38 -5.17
CA GLY A 84 15.94 4.65 -5.61
C GLY A 84 16.06 6.01 -6.30
N TYR A 85 17.27 6.29 -6.78
CA TYR A 85 17.56 7.49 -7.55
C TYR A 85 17.57 7.15 -9.05
N PHE A 86 16.76 7.83 -9.83
CA PHE A 86 16.60 7.62 -11.25
C PHE A 86 16.78 8.93 -12.02
N ASP A 87 17.63 8.92 -13.05
CA ASP A 87 17.78 10.07 -13.93
C ASP A 87 16.56 10.22 -14.84
N ILE A 88 16.16 11.48 -15.07
CA ILE A 88 15.12 11.83 -16.02
C ILE A 88 15.79 12.00 -17.39
N GLU A 89 15.40 11.16 -18.34
CA GLU A 89 15.93 11.11 -19.70
C GLU A 89 15.08 11.96 -20.66
N PRO A 90 15.66 12.50 -21.74
CA PRO A 90 14.90 13.10 -22.82
C PRO A 90 13.90 12.09 -23.45
N ASP A 91 12.75 12.59 -23.91
CA ASP A 91 11.73 11.82 -24.65
C ASP A 91 11.04 10.66 -23.89
N GLU A 92 11.20 10.59 -22.57
CA GLU A 92 10.46 9.61 -21.79
C GLU A 92 8.99 10.01 -21.58
N LYS A 93 8.13 9.00 -21.34
CA LYS A 93 6.69 9.22 -21.12
C LYS A 93 6.47 10.08 -19.88
N VAL A 94 5.49 10.99 -19.92
CA VAL A 94 5.11 11.84 -18.78
C VAL A 94 4.91 11.03 -17.49
N GLN A 95 4.29 9.85 -17.57
CA GLN A 95 4.11 8.98 -16.40
C GLN A 95 5.45 8.53 -15.78
N SER A 96 6.47 8.25 -16.60
CA SER A 96 7.81 7.88 -16.14
C SER A 96 8.46 9.03 -15.38
N VAL A 97 8.33 10.26 -15.89
CA VAL A 97 8.83 11.46 -15.20
C VAL A 97 8.17 11.63 -13.83
N ILE A 98 6.85 11.44 -13.75
CA ILE A 98 6.10 11.51 -12.48
C ILE A 98 6.62 10.46 -11.49
N ASP A 99 6.76 9.21 -11.94
CA ASP A 99 7.15 8.09 -11.07
C ASP A 99 8.61 8.26 -10.58
N LYS A 100 9.55 8.68 -11.45
CA LYS A 100 10.95 8.97 -11.08
C LYS A 100 11.07 10.16 -10.13
N THR A 101 10.32 11.24 -10.38
CA THR A 101 10.34 12.42 -9.51
C THR A 101 9.88 12.08 -8.09
N LEU A 102 8.81 11.28 -7.98
CA LEU A 102 8.33 10.79 -6.68
C LEU A 102 9.40 9.93 -5.99
N SER A 103 10.00 8.98 -6.72
CA SER A 103 11.06 8.11 -6.20
C SER A 103 12.25 8.90 -5.66
N ASN A 104 12.79 9.82 -6.47
CA ASN A 104 13.94 10.64 -6.09
C ASN A 104 13.63 11.51 -4.87
N THR A 105 12.40 12.04 -4.78
CA THR A 105 11.95 12.82 -3.62
C THR A 105 11.92 11.98 -2.35
N VAL A 106 11.34 10.77 -2.42
CA VAL A 106 11.31 9.82 -1.30
C VAL A 106 12.72 9.42 -0.87
N GLN A 107 13.61 9.12 -1.83
CA GLN A 107 14.99 8.79 -1.54
C GLN A 107 15.73 9.95 -0.87
N THR A 108 15.55 11.17 -1.37
CA THR A 108 16.15 12.38 -0.78
C THR A 108 15.69 12.59 0.67
N LEU A 109 14.41 12.32 0.97
CA LEU A 109 13.90 12.37 2.34
C LEU A 109 14.55 11.30 3.23
N HIS A 110 14.68 10.07 2.73
CA HIS A 110 15.38 9.00 3.44
C HIS A 110 16.85 9.35 3.73
N ASP A 111 17.56 9.87 2.73
CA ASP A 111 18.96 10.27 2.84
C ASP A 111 19.10 11.42 3.85
N THR A 112 18.19 12.40 3.79
CA THR A 112 18.16 13.51 4.75
C THR A 112 17.98 12.99 6.17
N VAL A 113 17.01 12.10 6.42
CA VAL A 113 16.81 11.48 7.74
C VAL A 113 18.04 10.69 8.18
N GLY A 114 18.69 9.95 7.26
CA GLY A 114 19.92 9.22 7.56
C GLY A 114 21.11 10.12 7.94
N GLN A 115 21.13 11.36 7.45
CA GLN A 115 22.15 12.35 7.81
C GLN A 115 21.84 13.12 9.10
N LEU A 116 20.61 13.04 9.63
CA LEU A 116 20.27 13.65 10.90
C LEU A 116 20.90 12.85 12.04
N GLU A 117 21.94 13.40 12.67
CA GLU A 117 22.48 12.87 13.92
C GLU A 117 21.48 13.09 15.06
N THR A 118 20.82 12.01 15.50
CA THR A 118 19.83 12.02 16.59
C THR A 118 20.36 12.68 17.86
N LYS A 119 21.64 12.44 18.18
CA LYS A 119 22.33 13.03 19.34
C LYS A 119 22.48 14.55 19.28
N SER A 120 22.54 15.14 18.09
CA SER A 120 22.67 16.59 17.91
C SER A 120 21.30 17.28 18.05
N ILE A 121 20.23 16.61 17.64
CA ILE A 121 18.84 17.10 17.77
C ILE A 121 18.34 17.03 19.22
N GLU A 122 18.63 15.94 19.94
CA GLU A 122 18.27 15.78 21.36
C GLU A 122 18.98 16.79 22.26
N LYS A 123 20.19 17.23 21.91
CA LYS A 123 20.94 18.23 22.71
C LYS A 123 20.35 19.65 22.62
N GLN A 124 19.58 19.93 21.58
CA GLN A 124 18.92 21.22 21.35
C GLN A 124 17.43 21.20 21.71
N SER A 125 16.80 20.03 21.73
CA SER A 125 15.46 19.84 22.27
C SER A 125 15.57 19.22 23.66
N ASN A 126 15.60 20.04 24.71
CA ASN A 126 15.33 19.59 26.09
C ASN A 126 13.90 19.00 26.17
N PHE A 127 13.72 17.76 25.71
CA PHE A 127 12.63 16.89 26.13
C PHE A 127 13.04 16.13 27.39
#